data_AF-A0A835WT55-F1
#
_entry.id   AF-A0A835WT55-F1
#
_cell.length_a   1.000
_cell.length_b   1.000
_cell.length_c   1.000
_cell.angle_alpha   90.00
_cell.angle_beta   90.00
_cell.angle_gamma   90.00
#
_symmetry.space_group_name_H-M   'P 1'
#
loop_
_entity.id
_entity.type
_entity.pdbx_description
1 polymer ?
#
loop_
_entity_poly.entity_id
_entity_poly.type
_entity_poly.pdbx_seq_one_letter_code
_entity_poly.pdbx_strand_id
1 'polypeptide(L)'
;MLHSHRPSARLRQSARRARLTGVSEIVRPRSTVRPHASASAPSFWERISSVFAPKESPEAAERKRLRQVSAELRELITAGEEEGQAAADLPRVNQLLDELIASGDAGLPFDEESIGGGPWVVRFTRGKPFLWDITWNTSKIANSRNRASQDFNPAAGRTALNKVELNGPDSFISAAGTYEPVDDSAVTPKAIRANIRSGRLVAWGLDVPLPIAGSGLFEVVFVDEQVGLRVFRSSGRYAVQVRP
;
A
#
# COMPACT_ATOMS: atom_id res chain seq x y z
N MET A 1 31.69 44.82 24.81
CA MET A 1 30.67 45.82 25.21
C MET A 1 30.22 46.55 23.96
N LEU A 2 28.98 46.32 23.49
CA LEU A 2 28.18 47.26 22.71
C LEU A 2 26.79 46.65 22.51
N HIS A 3 25.78 47.48 22.76
CA HIS A 3 24.43 47.11 23.16
C HIS A 3 23.48 46.77 22.01
N SER A 4 22.52 45.91 22.35
CA SER A 4 21.36 45.50 21.56
C SER A 4 20.37 46.62 21.28
N HIS A 5 19.67 46.54 20.14
CA HIS A 5 18.51 47.37 19.82
C HIS A 5 17.33 46.55 19.26
N ARG A 6 16.27 46.48 20.10
CA ARG A 6 14.81 46.59 19.82
C ARG A 6 14.11 45.49 18.99
N PRO A 7 12.75 45.40 18.97
CA PRO A 7 11.73 46.10 19.77
C PRO A 7 10.64 45.19 20.39
N SER A 8 9.89 45.80 21.31
CA SER A 8 8.67 45.32 21.97
C SER A 8 7.43 45.49 21.10
N ALA A 9 6.49 44.52 21.13
CA ALA A 9 5.13 44.69 20.62
C ALA A 9 4.12 44.67 21.79
N ARG A 10 3.49 45.82 22.01
CA ARG A 10 2.32 46.02 22.88
C ARG A 10 1.07 45.80 22.03
N LEU A 11 0.15 44.95 22.49
CA LEU A 11 -1.23 44.91 21.99
C LEU A 11 -2.16 45.42 23.11
N ARG A 12 -2.69 46.63 22.89
CA ARG A 12 -3.72 47.25 23.72
C ARG A 12 -5.10 46.94 23.15
N GLN A 13 -5.94 46.49 24.07
CA GLN A 13 -7.39 46.64 24.20
C GLN A 13 -8.04 47.78 23.39
N SER A 14 -9.29 47.55 22.95
CA SER A 14 -10.51 48.37 23.23
C SER A 14 -11.72 47.60 22.68
N ALA A 15 -12.71 47.18 23.48
CA ALA A 15 -13.89 47.97 23.92
C ALA A 15 -14.84 48.30 22.74
N ARG A 16 -16.18 48.28 22.81
CA ARG A 16 -17.21 48.09 23.86
C ARG A 16 -18.57 48.19 23.12
N ARG A 17 -19.62 47.53 23.66
CA ARG A 17 -21.02 48.01 23.88
C ARG A 17 -21.68 48.95 22.83
N ALA A 18 -22.97 48.89 22.47
CA ALA A 18 -24.18 48.45 23.18
C ALA A 18 -25.45 48.79 22.35
N ARG A 19 -26.57 48.12 22.69
CA ARG A 19 -27.99 48.59 22.74
C ARG A 19 -28.76 48.80 21.42
N LEU A 20 -29.88 48.07 21.23
CA LEU A 20 -31.29 48.42 21.58
C LEU A 20 -31.72 49.69 20.83
N THR A 21 -32.76 49.77 20.00
CA THR A 21 -34.12 49.21 20.01
C THR A 21 -34.82 49.64 18.70
N GLY A 22 -35.83 48.88 18.25
CA GLY A 22 -37.08 49.51 17.80
C GLY A 22 -37.57 49.29 16.37
N VAL A 23 -38.65 48.50 16.29
CA VAL A 23 -39.88 48.73 15.50
C VAL A 23 -39.89 48.38 13.99
N SER A 24 -40.78 47.42 13.71
CA SER A 24 -41.60 47.16 12.51
C SER A 24 -40.96 47.11 11.14
N GLU A 25 -40.98 45.90 10.56
CA GLU A 25 -41.82 45.66 9.39
C GLU A 25 -42.11 44.15 9.25
N ILE A 26 -43.38 43.77 9.38
CA ILE A 26 -43.86 42.43 9.07
C ILE A 26 -43.97 42.34 7.54
N VAL A 27 -42.87 41.99 6.89
CA VAL A 27 -42.88 41.56 5.48
C VAL A 27 -43.09 40.06 5.48
N ARG A 28 -44.30 39.63 5.10
CA ARG A 28 -44.60 38.20 4.84
C ARG A 28 -43.74 37.73 3.67
N PRO A 29 -42.82 36.75 3.85
CA PRO A 29 -42.19 36.13 2.69
C PRO A 29 -43.26 35.35 1.92
N ARG A 30 -43.41 35.67 0.63
CA ARG A 30 -44.16 34.87 -0.34
C ARG A 30 -43.64 33.44 -0.25
N SER A 31 -44.53 32.51 0.08
CA SER A 31 -44.26 31.08 0.06
C SER A 31 -43.87 30.67 -1.36
N THR A 32 -42.57 30.57 -1.62
CA THR A 32 -42.06 29.84 -2.78
C THR A 32 -42.31 28.37 -2.51
N VAL A 33 -43.39 27.85 -3.09
CA VAL A 33 -43.63 26.42 -3.22
C VAL A 33 -42.40 25.84 -3.90
N ARG A 34 -41.53 25.17 -3.13
CA ARG A 34 -40.51 24.30 -3.70
C ARG A 34 -41.27 23.12 -4.33
N PRO A 35 -41.21 22.90 -5.65
CA PRO A 35 -41.75 21.69 -6.21
C PRO A 35 -40.97 20.54 -5.55
N HIS A 36 -41.65 19.74 -4.75
CA HIS A 36 -41.16 18.41 -4.44
C HIS A 36 -41.09 17.70 -5.79
N ALA A 37 -39.87 17.58 -6.32
CA ALA A 37 -39.59 16.63 -7.38
C ALA A 37 -40.01 15.27 -6.82
N SER A 38 -41.18 14.80 -7.23
CA SER A 38 -41.54 13.41 -7.00
C SER A 38 -40.45 12.60 -7.69
N ALA A 39 -39.77 11.75 -6.93
CA ALA A 39 -38.91 10.76 -7.55
C ALA A 39 -39.80 9.97 -8.51
N SER A 40 -39.62 10.19 -9.81
CA SER A 40 -40.34 9.48 -10.85
C SER A 40 -40.17 8.00 -10.58
N ALA A 41 -41.28 7.26 -10.50
CA ALA A 41 -41.20 5.81 -10.38
C ALA A 41 -40.36 5.28 -11.57
N PRO A 42 -39.48 4.30 -11.34
CA PRO A 42 -38.65 3.76 -12.41
C PRO A 42 -39.55 3.26 -13.53
N SER A 43 -39.16 3.60 -14.76
CA SER A 43 -39.87 3.24 -15.98
C SER A 43 -39.97 1.71 -16.12
N PHE A 44 -40.94 1.25 -16.90
CA PHE A 44 -41.10 -0.17 -17.21
C PHE A 44 -39.80 -0.79 -17.75
N TRP A 45 -39.05 -0.07 -18.58
CA TRP A 45 -37.77 -0.53 -19.12
C TRP A 45 -36.66 -0.58 -18.07
N GLU A 46 -36.59 0.35 -17.12
CA GLU A 46 -35.64 0.28 -15.99
C GLU A 46 -35.94 -0.89 -15.05
N ARG A 47 -37.23 -1.23 -14.87
CA ARG A 47 -37.65 -2.42 -14.10
C ARG A 47 -37.29 -3.71 -14.81
N ILE A 48 -37.46 -3.76 -16.14
CA ILE A 48 -37.07 -4.94 -16.93
C ILE A 48 -35.54 -5.07 -16.99
N SER A 49 -34.81 -3.99 -17.26
CA SER A 49 -33.35 -4.03 -17.33
C SER A 49 -32.71 -4.40 -16.00
N SER A 50 -33.31 -4.05 -14.86
CA SER A 50 -32.83 -4.46 -13.53
C SER A 50 -33.11 -5.93 -13.20
N VAL A 51 -34.12 -6.55 -13.82
CA VAL A 51 -34.37 -8.01 -13.72
C VAL A 51 -33.36 -8.82 -14.54
N PHE A 52 -32.90 -8.26 -15.67
CA PHE A 52 -31.87 -8.84 -16.53
C PHE A 52 -30.45 -8.35 -16.23
N ALA A 53 -30.29 -7.39 -15.33
CA ALA A 53 -28.98 -7.00 -14.83
C ALA A 53 -28.36 -8.23 -14.17
N PRO A 54 -27.18 -8.68 -14.62
CA PRO A 54 -26.51 -9.81 -13.99
C PRO A 54 -26.39 -9.49 -12.50
N LYS A 55 -27.07 -10.28 -11.65
CA LYS A 55 -26.83 -10.18 -10.21
C LYS A 55 -25.36 -10.48 -10.01
N GLU A 56 -24.62 -9.45 -9.58
CA GLU A 56 -23.20 -9.57 -9.28
C GLU A 56 -23.04 -10.76 -8.33
N SER A 57 -22.26 -11.77 -8.74
CA SER A 57 -22.06 -12.93 -7.90
C SER A 57 -21.38 -12.50 -6.60
N PRO A 58 -21.63 -13.15 -5.46
CA PRO A 58 -20.97 -12.82 -4.20
C PRO A 58 -19.43 -12.79 -4.34
N GLU A 59 -18.87 -13.69 -5.14
CA GLU A 59 -17.43 -13.70 -5.45
C GLU A 59 -16.97 -12.49 -6.25
N ALA A 60 -17.76 -12.01 -7.22
CA ALA A 60 -17.42 -10.83 -8.00
C ALA A 60 -17.44 -9.57 -7.12
N ALA A 61 -18.43 -9.46 -6.24
CA ALA A 61 -18.53 -8.37 -5.27
C ALA A 61 -17.34 -8.38 -4.29
N GLU A 62 -16.95 -9.57 -3.79
CA GLU A 62 -15.79 -9.70 -2.90
C GLU A 62 -14.48 -9.36 -3.62
N ARG A 63 -14.26 -9.85 -4.85
CA ARG A 63 -13.08 -9.47 -5.66
C ARG A 63 -13.00 -7.96 -5.88
N LYS A 64 -14.13 -7.32 -6.16
CA LYS A 64 -14.22 -5.87 -6.35
C LYS A 64 -13.90 -5.12 -5.05
N ARG A 65 -14.41 -5.60 -3.91
CA ARG A 65 -14.08 -5.05 -2.59
C ARG A 65 -12.58 -5.17 -2.30
N LEU A 66 -12.00 -6.36 -2.43
CA LEU A 66 -10.57 -6.59 -2.16
C LEU A 66 -9.67 -5.77 -3.09
N ARG A 67 -10.12 -5.52 -4.32
CA ARG A 67 -9.44 -4.58 -5.23
C ARG A 67 -9.45 -3.15 -4.72
N GLN A 68 -10.56 -2.67 -4.17
CA GLN A 68 -10.63 -1.34 -3.56
C GLN A 68 -9.71 -1.25 -2.33
N VAL A 69 -9.72 -2.27 -1.48
CA VAL A 69 -8.87 -2.37 -0.27
C VAL A 69 -7.39 -2.34 -0.65
N SER A 70 -6.97 -3.15 -1.62
CA SER A 70 -5.58 -3.19 -2.07
C SER A 70 -5.16 -1.91 -2.81
N ALA A 71 -6.05 -1.28 -3.58
CA ALA A 71 -5.77 0.00 -4.22
C ALA A 71 -5.54 1.11 -3.18
N GLU A 72 -6.42 1.21 -2.19
CA GLU A 72 -6.27 2.17 -1.08
C GLU A 72 -4.98 1.91 -0.29
N LEU A 73 -4.69 0.64 0.02
CA LEU A 73 -3.44 0.28 0.69
C LEU A 73 -2.21 0.68 -0.13
N ARG A 74 -2.21 0.42 -1.44
CA ARG A 74 -1.11 0.81 -2.35
C ARG A 74 -0.91 2.32 -2.31
N GLU A 75 -1.99 3.10 -2.44
CA GLU A 75 -1.94 4.56 -2.43
C GLU A 75 -1.30 5.08 -1.13
N LEU A 76 -1.76 4.61 0.03
CA LEU A 76 -1.25 5.05 1.34
C LEU A 76 0.23 4.73 1.54
N ILE A 77 0.71 3.58 1.05
CA ILE A 77 2.13 3.18 1.23
C ILE A 77 3.05 3.74 0.15
N THR A 78 2.52 4.35 -0.92
CA THR A 78 3.32 5.02 -1.96
C THR A 78 3.28 6.55 -1.88
N ALA A 79 2.24 7.15 -1.31
CA ALA A 79 2.08 8.61 -1.23
C ALA A 79 3.22 9.34 -0.48
N GLY A 80 3.93 8.65 0.42
CA GLY A 80 5.04 9.21 1.19
C GLY A 80 6.33 9.49 0.40
N GLU A 81 6.41 9.15 -0.89
CA GLU A 81 7.61 9.41 -1.70
C GLU A 81 7.69 10.85 -2.25
N GLU A 82 6.56 11.55 -2.40
CA GLU A 82 6.53 12.76 -3.23
C GLU A 82 6.94 14.06 -2.51
N GLU A 83 6.65 14.24 -1.21
CA GLU A 83 6.80 15.58 -0.59
C GLU A 83 7.22 15.59 0.88
N GLY A 84 8.08 14.67 1.36
CA GLY A 84 8.58 14.76 2.76
C GLY A 84 7.49 14.82 3.83
N GLN A 85 6.26 14.44 3.48
CA GLN A 85 5.06 14.52 4.31
C GLN A 85 5.02 13.28 5.19
N ALA A 86 4.81 13.53 6.48
CA ALA A 86 4.90 12.55 7.55
C ALA A 86 3.82 11.45 7.47
N ALA A 87 4.25 10.25 7.85
CA ALA A 87 3.49 9.09 8.29
C ALA A 87 2.26 8.74 7.45
N ALA A 88 2.39 7.69 6.63
CA ALA A 88 1.23 6.88 6.23
C ALA A 88 0.32 6.68 7.45
N ASP A 89 -1.00 6.78 7.29
CA ASP A 89 -1.99 6.48 8.33
C ASP A 89 -1.82 5.01 8.74
N LEU A 90 -0.89 4.75 9.67
CA LEU A 90 -0.47 3.42 10.07
C LEU A 90 -1.64 2.61 10.63
N PRO A 91 -2.56 3.18 11.44
CA PRO A 91 -3.80 2.50 11.81
C PRO A 91 -4.58 2.02 10.58
N ARG A 92 -4.81 2.88 9.58
CA ARG A 92 -5.55 2.52 8.37
C ARG A 92 -4.82 1.48 7.52
N VAL A 93 -3.50 1.64 7.33
CA VAL A 93 -2.64 0.67 6.62
C VAL A 93 -2.74 -0.71 7.28
N ASN A 94 -2.65 -0.78 8.60
CA ASN A 94 -2.75 -2.05 9.32
C ASN A 94 -4.15 -2.67 9.19
N GLN A 95 -5.22 -1.86 9.27
CA GLN A 95 -6.59 -2.33 9.08
C GLN A 95 -6.80 -2.94 7.69
N LEU A 96 -6.37 -2.25 6.64
CA LEU A 96 -6.48 -2.74 5.26
C LEU A 96 -5.64 -4.01 5.06
N LEU A 97 -4.44 -4.06 5.65
CA LEU A 97 -3.60 -5.25 5.61
C LEU A 97 -4.25 -6.44 6.32
N ASP A 98 -4.85 -6.24 7.49
CA ASP A 98 -5.57 -7.29 8.22
C ASP A 98 -6.74 -7.85 7.42
N GLU A 99 -7.45 -6.99 6.69
CA GLU A 99 -8.53 -7.41 5.79
C GLU A 99 -8.01 -8.29 4.65
N LEU A 100 -6.94 -7.88 3.98
CA LEU A 100 -6.31 -8.70 2.93
C LEU A 100 -5.77 -10.03 3.47
N ILE A 101 -5.21 -10.03 4.68
CA ILE A 101 -4.72 -11.26 5.34
C ILE A 101 -5.87 -12.18 5.67
N ALA A 102 -6.95 -11.67 6.26
CA ALA A 102 -8.10 -12.48 6.63
C ALA A 102 -8.75 -13.14 5.40
N SER A 103 -8.90 -12.39 4.30
CA SER A 103 -9.41 -12.97 3.04
C SER A 103 -8.43 -13.97 2.43
N GLY A 104 -7.12 -13.67 2.46
CA GLY A 104 -6.08 -14.59 2.00
C GLY A 104 -6.04 -15.91 2.78
N ASP A 105 -6.15 -15.85 4.11
CA ASP A 105 -6.22 -17.01 5.01
C ASP A 105 -7.52 -17.81 4.82
N ALA A 106 -8.57 -17.20 4.26
CA ALA A 106 -9.82 -17.89 3.93
C ALA A 106 -9.77 -18.68 2.60
N GLY A 107 -8.70 -18.59 1.82
CA GLY A 107 -8.51 -19.37 0.59
C GLY A 107 -8.92 -18.64 -0.70
N LEU A 108 -8.17 -17.61 -1.09
CA LEU A 108 -8.36 -16.97 -2.40
C LEU A 108 -7.70 -17.80 -3.50
N PRO A 109 -8.24 -17.82 -4.74
CA PRO A 109 -7.55 -18.42 -5.87
C PRO A 109 -6.14 -17.87 -6.04
N PHE A 110 -5.17 -18.75 -6.26
CA PHE A 110 -3.77 -18.40 -6.46
C PHE A 110 -3.31 -18.85 -7.85
N ASP A 111 -2.77 -17.90 -8.61
CA ASP A 111 -2.07 -18.14 -9.88
C ASP A 111 -0.58 -17.84 -9.67
N GLU A 112 0.29 -18.80 -9.99
CA GLU A 112 1.73 -18.63 -9.84
C GLU A 112 2.28 -17.52 -10.75
N GLU A 113 1.68 -17.30 -11.91
CA GLU A 113 2.10 -16.21 -12.81
C GLU A 113 1.92 -14.83 -12.18
N SER A 114 0.98 -14.69 -11.23
CA SER A 114 0.69 -13.42 -10.55
C SER A 114 1.82 -12.91 -9.64
N ILE A 115 2.73 -13.79 -9.21
CA ILE A 115 3.93 -13.39 -8.46
C ILE A 115 5.10 -13.01 -9.39
N GLY A 116 4.94 -13.19 -10.69
CA GLY A 116 5.92 -12.83 -11.71
C GLY A 116 5.94 -11.33 -12.07
N GLY A 117 6.73 -10.98 -13.11
CA GLY A 117 6.70 -9.65 -13.73
C GLY A 117 7.24 -8.52 -12.86
N GLY A 118 8.27 -8.79 -12.04
CA GLY A 118 8.91 -7.80 -11.17
C GLY A 118 9.76 -6.75 -11.91
N PRO A 119 10.48 -5.90 -11.17
CA PRO A 119 10.76 -5.99 -9.74
C PRO A 119 9.60 -5.50 -8.87
N TRP A 120 9.27 -6.26 -7.83
CA TRP A 120 8.31 -5.87 -6.80
C TRP A 120 9.04 -5.25 -5.62
N VAL A 121 8.73 -3.99 -5.31
CA VAL A 121 9.41 -3.19 -4.28
C VAL A 121 8.68 -3.31 -2.95
N VAL A 122 9.41 -3.61 -1.87
CA VAL A 122 8.83 -3.62 -0.52
C VAL A 122 8.54 -2.19 -0.06
N ARG A 123 7.29 -1.92 0.31
CA ARG A 123 6.85 -0.59 0.75
C ARG A 123 6.44 -0.55 2.22
N PHE A 124 5.97 -1.68 2.74
CA PHE A 124 5.53 -1.76 4.12
C PHE A 124 5.85 -3.13 4.72
N THR A 125 6.19 -3.14 6.00
CA THR A 125 6.42 -4.37 6.75
C THR A 125 5.77 -4.27 8.13
N ARG A 126 5.22 -5.39 8.61
CA ARG A 126 4.64 -5.51 9.95
C ARG A 126 5.29 -6.64 10.73
N GLY A 127 5.78 -6.32 11.92
CA GLY A 127 6.51 -7.23 12.81
C GLY A 127 7.95 -6.78 13.06
N LYS A 128 8.76 -7.61 13.75
CA LYS A 128 10.21 -7.37 13.89
C LYS A 128 10.87 -7.26 12.51
N PRO A 129 11.92 -6.44 12.34
CA PRO A 129 12.55 -6.21 11.05
C PRO A 129 12.98 -7.53 10.40
N PHE A 130 12.76 -7.67 9.10
CA PHE A 130 13.37 -8.73 8.32
C PHE A 130 14.90 -8.54 8.30
N LEU A 131 15.67 -9.59 8.02
CA LEU A 131 17.15 -9.48 7.97
C LEU A 131 17.62 -8.43 6.95
N TRP A 132 16.90 -8.28 5.84
CA TRP A 132 17.13 -7.22 4.86
C TRP A 132 16.68 -5.83 5.37
N ASP A 133 15.75 -5.77 6.33
CA ASP A 133 15.26 -4.51 6.93
C ASP A 133 16.30 -3.92 7.90
N ILE A 134 17.17 -4.76 8.48
CA ILE A 134 18.32 -4.30 9.27
C ILE A 134 19.33 -3.58 8.36
N THR A 135 19.67 -4.18 7.21
CA THR A 135 20.57 -3.55 6.23
C THR A 135 19.95 -2.33 5.56
N TRP A 136 18.64 -2.37 5.29
CA TRP A 136 17.84 -1.23 4.83
C TRP A 136 17.86 -0.04 5.79
N ASN A 137 17.53 -0.26 7.07
CA ASN A 137 17.49 0.81 8.06
C ASN A 137 18.89 1.37 8.37
N THR A 138 19.95 0.54 8.28
CA THR A 138 21.33 1.04 8.33
C THR A 138 21.69 1.88 7.11
N SER A 139 21.17 1.54 5.92
CA SER A 139 21.42 2.28 4.67
C SER A 139 20.59 3.57 4.51
N LYS A 140 19.41 3.66 5.15
CA LYS A 140 18.58 4.89 5.20
C LYS A 140 19.25 6.05 5.93
N ILE A 141 20.21 5.77 6.81
CA ILE A 141 20.99 6.81 7.51
C ILE A 141 21.87 7.60 6.52
N ALA A 142 22.18 7.04 5.34
CA ALA A 142 22.98 7.69 4.30
C ALA A 142 22.15 8.20 3.10
N ASN A 143 21.05 7.55 2.73
CA ASN A 143 20.19 7.99 1.62
C ASN A 143 18.77 7.40 1.74
N SER A 144 17.72 8.24 1.78
CA SER A 144 16.31 7.82 1.96
C SER A 144 15.68 7.13 0.74
N ARG A 145 16.43 6.98 -0.36
CA ARG A 145 15.97 6.51 -1.68
C ARG A 145 16.29 5.07 -2.03
N ASN A 146 16.97 4.32 -1.17
CA ASN A 146 17.25 2.91 -1.44
C ASN A 146 15.93 2.17 -1.69
N ARG A 147 15.95 1.07 -2.44
CA ARG A 147 14.83 0.13 -2.61
C ARG A 147 15.23 -1.32 -2.31
N ALA A 148 14.37 -2.03 -1.58
CA ALA A 148 14.41 -3.48 -1.46
C ALA A 148 13.35 -4.05 -2.41
N SER A 149 13.75 -4.98 -3.27
CA SER A 149 12.88 -5.57 -4.27
C SER A 149 13.09 -7.06 -4.45
N GLN A 150 12.09 -7.71 -5.02
CA GLN A 150 12.07 -9.12 -5.31
C GLN A 150 11.47 -9.34 -6.69
N ASP A 151 12.11 -10.21 -7.46
CA ASP A 151 11.64 -10.65 -8.76
C ASP A 151 11.57 -12.17 -8.77
N PHE A 152 10.40 -12.69 -9.15
CA PHE A 152 10.17 -14.10 -9.39
C PHE A 152 9.86 -14.28 -10.86
N ASN A 153 10.36 -15.36 -11.45
CA ASN A 153 10.06 -15.68 -12.82
C ASN A 153 9.59 -17.15 -12.92
N PRO A 154 8.27 -17.38 -12.87
CA PRO A 154 7.69 -18.71 -13.02
C PRO A 154 8.07 -19.35 -14.36
N ALA A 155 7.93 -18.58 -15.45
CA ALA A 155 8.22 -19.03 -16.81
C ALA A 155 9.70 -19.40 -17.05
N ALA A 156 10.65 -18.77 -16.37
CA ALA A 156 12.08 -19.05 -16.49
C ALA A 156 12.57 -20.13 -15.51
N GLY A 157 11.74 -21.14 -15.22
CA GLY A 157 12.11 -22.23 -14.32
C GLY A 157 12.14 -21.82 -12.85
N ARG A 158 11.18 -20.97 -12.45
CA ARG A 158 10.98 -20.51 -11.06
C ARG A 158 12.22 -19.89 -10.43
N THR A 159 12.84 -18.93 -11.12
CA THR A 159 13.97 -18.19 -10.57
C THR A 159 13.51 -17.14 -9.57
N ALA A 160 14.36 -16.86 -8.57
CA ALA A 160 14.15 -15.82 -7.58
C ALA A 160 15.36 -14.89 -7.50
N LEU A 161 15.12 -13.57 -7.51
CA LEU A 161 16.13 -12.55 -7.33
C LEU A 161 15.65 -11.55 -6.28
N ASN A 162 16.37 -11.45 -5.16
CA ASN A 162 16.20 -10.38 -4.19
C ASN A 162 17.29 -9.33 -4.41
N LYS A 163 16.94 -8.05 -4.35
CA LYS A 163 17.87 -6.92 -4.50
C LYS A 163 17.62 -5.89 -3.41
N VAL A 164 18.67 -5.40 -2.77
CA VAL A 164 18.65 -4.28 -1.83
C VAL A 164 19.66 -3.24 -2.29
N GLU A 165 19.19 -2.02 -2.53
CA GLU A 165 20.03 -0.89 -2.96
C GLU A 165 20.82 -0.27 -1.80
N LEU A 166 21.99 0.27 -2.14
CA LEU A 166 22.99 0.88 -1.27
C LEU A 166 23.34 2.26 -1.84
N ASN A 167 22.55 3.27 -1.50
CA ASN A 167 22.66 4.64 -2.02
C ASN A 167 22.29 4.78 -3.50
N GLY A 168 21.24 4.07 -3.94
CA GLY A 168 20.69 4.16 -5.29
C GLY A 168 20.82 2.87 -6.11
N PRO A 169 20.29 2.85 -7.34
CA PRO A 169 20.11 1.61 -8.12
C PRO A 169 21.42 0.98 -8.61
N ASP A 170 22.50 1.77 -8.74
CA ASP A 170 23.81 1.37 -9.26
C ASP A 170 24.71 0.71 -8.20
N SER A 171 24.32 0.80 -6.93
CA SER A 171 25.01 0.16 -5.82
C SER A 171 24.03 -0.72 -5.06
N PHE A 172 24.23 -2.03 -5.00
CA PHE A 172 23.26 -2.96 -4.45
C PHE A 172 23.88 -4.29 -4.02
N ILE A 173 23.18 -4.96 -3.11
CA ILE A 173 23.36 -6.38 -2.80
C ILE A 173 22.23 -7.14 -3.48
N SER A 174 22.55 -8.22 -4.18
CA SER A 174 21.55 -9.14 -4.72
C SER A 174 21.79 -10.57 -4.29
N ALA A 175 20.71 -11.33 -4.16
CA ALA A 175 20.70 -12.74 -3.82
C ALA A 175 19.82 -13.49 -4.83
N ALA A 176 20.41 -14.43 -5.55
CA ALA A 176 19.78 -15.16 -6.65
C ALA A 176 19.67 -16.66 -6.32
N GLY A 177 18.61 -17.28 -6.84
CA GLY A 177 18.33 -18.68 -6.64
C GLY A 177 17.06 -19.11 -7.35
N THR A 178 16.39 -20.11 -6.76
CA THR A 178 15.12 -20.64 -7.26
C THR A 178 14.07 -20.62 -6.17
N TYR A 179 12.82 -20.85 -6.55
CA TYR A 179 11.75 -21.12 -5.61
C TYR A 179 10.89 -22.29 -6.09
N GLU A 180 10.13 -22.87 -5.17
CA GLU A 180 9.18 -23.93 -5.48
C GLU A 180 7.97 -23.87 -4.52
N PRO A 181 6.75 -24.11 -5.01
CA PRO A 181 5.60 -24.40 -4.16
C PRO A 181 5.89 -25.55 -3.21
N VAL A 182 5.43 -25.45 -1.96
CA VAL A 182 5.55 -26.55 -0.97
C VAL A 182 4.46 -27.61 -1.19
N ASP A 183 3.35 -27.22 -1.80
CA ASP A 183 2.21 -28.07 -2.13
C ASP A 183 1.62 -27.70 -3.50
N ASP A 184 0.60 -28.43 -3.94
CA ASP A 184 -0.13 -28.20 -5.20
C ASP A 184 -1.43 -27.41 -5.02
N SER A 185 -1.66 -26.79 -3.85
CA SER A 185 -2.88 -26.01 -3.62
C SER A 185 -2.97 -24.83 -4.60
N ALA A 186 -4.17 -24.60 -5.15
CA ALA A 186 -4.45 -23.47 -6.05
C ALA A 186 -5.06 -22.29 -5.29
N VAL A 187 -4.77 -22.18 -3.98
CA VAL A 187 -5.33 -21.15 -3.10
C VAL A 187 -4.27 -20.55 -2.19
N THR A 188 -4.55 -19.36 -1.67
CA THR A 188 -3.78 -18.73 -0.61
C THR A 188 -4.15 -19.30 0.77
N PRO A 189 -3.28 -19.18 1.78
CA PRO A 189 -1.87 -18.79 1.69
C PRO A 189 -1.07 -19.84 0.92
N LYS A 190 -0.32 -19.41 -0.11
CA LYS A 190 0.50 -20.32 -0.90
C LYS A 190 1.89 -20.42 -0.29
N ALA A 191 2.22 -21.57 0.30
CA ALA A 191 3.55 -21.81 0.84
C ALA A 191 4.59 -22.00 -0.27
N ILE A 192 5.70 -21.27 -0.18
CA ILE A 192 6.80 -21.26 -1.12
C ILE A 192 8.12 -21.45 -0.38
N ARG A 193 8.96 -22.36 -0.91
CA ARG A 193 10.35 -22.53 -0.50
C ARG A 193 11.25 -21.81 -1.49
N ALA A 194 12.05 -20.87 -1.00
CA ALA A 194 13.13 -20.26 -1.76
C ALA A 194 14.45 -20.94 -1.44
N ASN A 195 15.28 -21.16 -2.45
CA ASN A 195 16.62 -21.72 -2.36
C ASN A 195 17.61 -20.77 -3.03
N ILE A 196 18.28 -19.96 -2.23
CA ILE A 196 19.29 -18.99 -2.65
C ILE A 196 20.64 -19.68 -2.79
N ARG A 197 21.30 -19.47 -3.93
CA ARG A 197 22.55 -20.15 -4.29
C ARG A 197 23.74 -19.22 -4.39
N SER A 198 23.50 -17.94 -4.66
CA SER A 198 24.57 -16.95 -4.84
C SER A 198 24.12 -15.57 -4.42
N GLY A 199 25.05 -14.80 -3.85
CA GLY A 199 24.91 -13.37 -3.69
C GLY A 199 25.98 -12.60 -4.44
N ARG A 200 25.75 -11.31 -4.66
CA ARG A 200 26.78 -10.38 -5.12
C ARG A 200 26.54 -8.98 -4.56
N LEU A 201 27.63 -8.24 -4.41
CA LEU A 201 27.67 -6.81 -4.14
C LEU A 201 28.15 -6.11 -5.41
N VAL A 202 27.35 -5.19 -5.93
CA VAL A 202 27.77 -4.24 -6.95
C VAL A 202 27.84 -2.88 -6.27
N ALA A 203 29.00 -2.23 -6.21
CA ALA A 203 29.13 -0.88 -5.64
C ALA A 203 30.43 -0.22 -6.09
N TRP A 204 30.37 1.07 -6.46
CA TRP A 204 31.56 1.88 -6.79
C TRP A 204 32.51 1.24 -7.81
N GLY A 205 31.96 0.57 -8.84
CA GLY A 205 32.74 -0.12 -9.86
C GLY A 205 33.27 -1.50 -9.45
N LEU A 206 32.98 -1.97 -8.24
CA LEU A 206 33.24 -3.33 -7.79
C LEU A 206 32.03 -4.23 -8.08
N ASP A 207 32.29 -5.46 -8.53
CA ASP A 207 31.33 -6.56 -8.56
C ASP A 207 31.97 -7.75 -7.82
N VAL A 208 31.49 -7.99 -6.60
CA VAL A 208 32.10 -8.93 -5.65
C VAL A 208 31.10 -10.04 -5.32
N PRO A 209 31.43 -11.32 -5.53
CA PRO A 209 30.59 -12.42 -5.09
C PRO A 209 30.48 -12.42 -3.55
N LEU A 210 29.27 -12.61 -3.04
CA LEU A 210 29.01 -12.72 -1.61
C LEU A 210 28.59 -14.15 -1.27
N PRO A 211 29.00 -14.68 -0.10
CA PRO A 211 28.62 -16.01 0.37
C PRO A 211 27.17 -16.03 0.91
N ILE A 212 26.23 -15.49 0.14
CA ILE A 212 24.79 -15.53 0.47
C ILE A 212 24.22 -16.78 -0.17
N ALA A 213 23.93 -17.77 0.67
CA ALA A 213 23.26 -19.01 0.28
C ALA A 213 22.37 -19.47 1.43
N GLY A 214 21.33 -20.23 1.10
CA GLY A 214 20.42 -20.79 2.10
C GLY A 214 19.03 -21.07 1.56
N SER A 215 18.23 -21.76 2.36
CA SER A 215 16.83 -22.03 2.07
C SER A 215 15.94 -21.29 3.06
N GLY A 216 14.76 -20.87 2.62
CA GLY A 216 13.78 -20.17 3.45
C GLY A 216 12.36 -20.45 3.01
N LEU A 217 11.43 -20.36 3.96
CA LEU A 217 9.99 -20.52 3.71
C LEU A 217 9.29 -19.17 3.88
N PHE A 218 8.36 -18.91 2.97
CA PHE A 218 7.41 -17.81 3.06
C PHE A 218 6.09 -18.24 2.42
N GLU A 219 5.05 -17.44 2.65
CA GLU A 219 3.73 -17.68 2.10
C GLU A 219 3.28 -16.44 1.32
N VAL A 220 2.65 -16.65 0.16
CA VAL A 220 1.90 -15.61 -0.53
C VAL A 220 0.50 -15.59 0.06
N VAL A 221 0.13 -14.51 0.73
CA VAL A 221 -1.19 -14.38 1.38
C VAL A 221 -2.20 -13.72 0.45
N PHE A 222 -1.76 -12.76 -0.35
CA PHE A 222 -2.63 -12.01 -1.25
C PHE A 222 -1.84 -11.48 -2.44
N VAL A 223 -2.46 -11.48 -3.63
CA VAL A 223 -1.93 -10.83 -4.84
C VAL A 223 -3.10 -10.18 -5.59
N ASP A 224 -2.98 -8.89 -5.90
CA ASP A 224 -3.80 -8.22 -6.91
C ASP A 224 -2.88 -7.71 -8.02
N GLU A 225 -2.86 -8.41 -9.14
CA GLU A 225 -2.04 -8.07 -10.30
C GLU A 225 -2.48 -6.75 -10.97
N GLN A 226 -3.78 -6.45 -10.96
CA GLN A 226 -4.30 -5.23 -11.58
C GLN A 226 -3.88 -4.00 -10.78
N VAL A 227 -3.95 -4.10 -9.45
CA VAL A 227 -3.44 -3.06 -8.55
C VAL A 227 -1.91 -3.11 -8.48
N GLY A 228 -1.27 -4.23 -8.81
CA GLY A 228 0.18 -4.39 -8.66
C GLY A 228 0.59 -4.38 -7.18
N LEU A 229 -0.18 -5.03 -6.30
CA LEU A 229 0.10 -5.18 -4.88
C LEU A 229 0.09 -6.66 -4.49
N ARG A 230 1.05 -7.06 -3.65
CA ARG A 230 1.08 -8.40 -3.05
C ARG A 230 1.52 -8.39 -1.60
N VAL A 231 1.07 -9.39 -0.85
CA VAL A 231 1.34 -9.56 0.58
C VAL A 231 1.97 -10.92 0.81
N PHE A 232 3.13 -10.92 1.45
CA PHE A 232 3.79 -12.14 1.91
C PHE A 232 3.77 -12.24 3.42
N ARG A 233 3.78 -13.48 3.91
CA ARG A 233 4.00 -13.84 5.31
C ARG A 233 5.26 -14.68 5.44
N SER A 234 6.12 -14.37 6.41
CA SER A 234 7.27 -15.22 6.74
C SER A 234 7.62 -15.06 8.22
N SER A 235 7.71 -16.18 8.94
CA SER A 235 8.00 -16.22 10.38
C SER A 235 7.13 -15.27 11.23
N GLY A 236 5.83 -15.21 10.92
CA GLY A 236 4.88 -14.33 11.63
C GLY A 236 4.98 -12.83 11.30
N ARG A 237 5.72 -12.48 10.25
CA ARG A 237 5.90 -11.10 9.76
C ARG A 237 5.24 -10.95 8.41
N TYR A 238 4.80 -9.74 8.09
CA TYR A 238 4.18 -9.42 6.81
C TYR A 238 5.01 -8.41 6.04
N ALA A 239 5.10 -8.60 4.73
CA ALA A 239 5.69 -7.64 3.81
C ALA A 239 4.68 -7.34 2.69
N VAL A 240 4.44 -6.06 2.47
CA VAL A 240 3.63 -5.56 1.36
C VAL A 240 4.58 -5.05 0.29
N GLN A 241 4.47 -5.63 -0.89
CA GLN A 241 5.25 -5.27 -2.05
C GLN A 241 4.34 -4.69 -3.13
N VAL A 242 4.85 -3.68 -3.84
CA VAL A 242 4.16 -3.05 -4.96
C VAL A 242 5.01 -3.15 -6.21
N ARG A 243 4.36 -3.28 -7.36
CA ARG A 243 5.01 -3.06 -8.64
C ARG A 243 5.07 -1.54 -8.88
N PRO A 244 6.27 -0.96 -9.10
CA PRO A 244 6.44 0.46 -9.36
C PRO A 244 5.72 0.90 -10.63
#